data_AF-A0A838QIR7-F1
#
_entry.id   AF-A0A838QIR7-F1
#
_cell.length_a   1.000
_cell.length_b   1.000
_cell.length_c   1.000
_cell.angle_alpha   90.00
_cell.angle_beta   90.00
_cell.angle_gamma   90.00
#
_symmetry.space_group_name_H-M   'P 1'
#
loop_
_entity.id
_entity.type
_entity.pdbx_description
1 polymer ?
#
loop_
_entity_poly.entity_id
_entity_poly.type
_entity_poly.pdbx_seq_one_letter_code
_entity_poly.pdbx_strand_id
1 'polypeptide(L)'
;MNTDLNRGVRTFQRLLRLGWQDVSACAAAAAYDGILADWMQSNWEMIVEASLPPADQVRLEVYGDGADCNDRSSRVFLSESTATHRVVCVPRDNVVSADLLGNVPIAGDRKIILDEFVMMRDGWYYRDEPFDCILVEVADVERVIAAETVDFELDEFP
;
A
#
# COMPACT_ATOMS: atom_id res chain seq x y z
N MET A 1 -11.26 6.09 13.88
CA MET A 1 -10.67 4.87 13.31
C MET A 1 -11.72 4.16 12.45
N ASN A 2 -11.53 4.15 11.13
CA ASN A 2 -12.41 3.42 10.21
C ASN A 2 -12.03 1.93 10.27
N THR A 3 -12.80 1.16 11.04
CA THR A 3 -12.55 -0.27 11.30
C THR A 3 -12.53 -1.09 10.02
N ASP A 4 -13.33 -0.70 9.01
CA ASP A 4 -13.42 -1.42 7.74
C ASP A 4 -12.20 -1.19 6.87
N LEU A 5 -11.71 0.06 6.76
CA LEU A 5 -10.45 0.36 6.05
C LEU A 5 -9.29 -0.43 6.65
N ASN A 6 -9.11 -0.39 7.98
CA ASN A 6 -8.02 -1.10 8.63
C ASN A 6 -8.08 -2.60 8.34
N ARG A 7 -9.28 -3.19 8.42
CA ARG A 7 -9.48 -4.59 8.06
C ARG A 7 -9.15 -4.85 6.59
N GLY A 8 -9.58 -3.98 5.67
CA GLY A 8 -9.29 -4.07 4.24
C GLY A 8 -7.79 -4.08 3.96
N VAL A 9 -7.08 -3.05 4.42
CA VAL A 9 -5.62 -2.90 4.24
C VAL A 9 -4.87 -4.09 4.84
N ARG A 10 -5.23 -4.56 6.04
CA ARG A 10 -4.60 -5.73 6.67
C ARG A 10 -4.91 -7.04 5.96
N THR A 11 -6.10 -7.16 5.38
CA THR A 11 -6.47 -8.32 4.55
C THR A 11 -5.64 -8.34 3.27
N PHE A 12 -5.43 -7.19 2.65
CA PHE A 12 -4.57 -7.03 1.49
C PHE A 12 -3.10 -7.35 1.82
N GLN A 13 -2.55 -6.82 2.92
CA GLN A 13 -1.20 -7.17 3.40
C GLN A 13 -1.04 -8.69 3.58
N ARG A 14 -2.05 -9.35 4.16
CA ARG A 14 -2.06 -10.81 4.31
C ARG A 14 -2.10 -11.53 2.96
N LEU A 15 -2.88 -11.02 1.99
CA LEU A 15 -2.91 -11.58 0.64
C LEU A 15 -1.52 -11.52 0.00
N LEU A 16 -0.83 -10.37 0.08
CA LEU A 16 0.53 -10.23 -0.43
C LEU A 16 1.42 -11.32 0.17
N ARG A 17 1.50 -11.41 1.49
CA ARG A 17 2.30 -12.42 2.17
C ARG A 17 1.99 -13.86 1.77
N LEU A 18 0.71 -14.20 1.57
CA LEU A 18 0.31 -15.59 1.28
C LEU A 18 0.40 -15.95 -0.21
N GLY A 19 0.23 -14.98 -1.11
CA GLY A 19 0.18 -15.21 -2.54
C GLY A 19 1.46 -14.84 -3.29
N TRP A 20 2.36 -14.07 -2.67
CA TRP A 20 3.50 -13.49 -3.37
C TRP A 20 4.37 -14.51 -4.07
N GLN A 21 4.74 -15.60 -3.41
CA GLN A 21 5.61 -16.61 -3.99
C GLN A 21 4.99 -17.26 -5.23
N ASP A 22 3.71 -17.66 -5.14
CA ASP A 22 3.02 -18.34 -6.23
C ASP A 22 2.79 -17.41 -7.43
N VAL A 23 2.38 -16.15 -7.17
CA VAL A 23 2.14 -15.18 -8.24
C VAL A 23 3.45 -14.72 -8.86
N SER A 24 4.51 -14.51 -8.06
CA SER A 24 5.84 -14.15 -8.58
C SER A 24 6.45 -15.26 -9.43
N ALA A 25 6.25 -16.52 -9.07
CA ALA A 25 6.67 -17.65 -9.90
C ALA A 25 5.92 -17.68 -11.25
N CYS A 26 4.62 -17.40 -11.24
CA CYS A 26 3.84 -17.26 -12.47
C CYS A 26 4.31 -16.06 -13.31
N ALA A 27 4.57 -14.92 -12.67
CA ALA A 27 5.03 -13.71 -13.34
C ALA A 27 6.40 -13.90 -14.00
N ALA A 28 7.34 -14.55 -13.31
CA ALA A 28 8.67 -14.85 -13.84
C ALA A 28 8.65 -15.78 -15.06
N ALA A 29 7.59 -16.59 -15.22
CA ALA A 29 7.39 -17.47 -16.37
C ALA A 29 6.61 -16.80 -17.52
N ALA A 30 6.09 -15.60 -17.32
CA ALA A 30 5.28 -14.91 -18.31
C ALA A 30 6.12 -14.02 -19.24
N ALA A 31 5.53 -13.67 -20.38
CA ALA A 31 6.13 -12.73 -21.33
C ALA A 31 5.80 -11.25 -21.03
N TYR A 32 4.95 -10.99 -20.03
CA TYR A 32 4.46 -9.67 -19.68
C TYR A 32 4.91 -9.32 -18.26
N ASP A 33 5.64 -8.21 -18.13
CA ASP A 33 6.30 -7.81 -16.87
C ASP A 33 5.35 -7.16 -15.86
N GLY A 34 4.16 -6.71 -16.28
CA GLY A 34 3.19 -6.03 -15.43
C GLY A 34 2.30 -6.93 -14.57
N ILE A 35 2.48 -8.26 -14.62
CA ILE A 35 1.61 -9.21 -13.90
C ILE A 35 1.53 -8.93 -12.40
N LEU A 36 2.66 -8.64 -11.74
CA LEU A 36 2.68 -8.38 -10.31
C LEU A 36 1.98 -7.05 -9.98
N ALA A 37 2.27 -6.01 -10.75
CA ALA A 37 1.64 -4.69 -10.62
C ALA A 37 0.11 -4.79 -10.79
N ASP A 38 -0.35 -5.43 -11.86
CA ASP A 38 -1.77 -5.66 -12.14
C ASP A 38 -2.45 -6.47 -11.04
N TRP A 39 -1.79 -7.53 -10.56
CA TRP A 39 -2.33 -8.37 -9.48
C TRP A 39 -2.47 -7.59 -8.18
N MET A 40 -1.43 -6.84 -7.76
CA MET A 40 -1.49 -6.03 -6.55
C MET A 40 -2.58 -4.97 -6.66
N GLN A 41 -2.60 -4.19 -7.75
CA GLN A 41 -3.58 -3.13 -7.94
C GLN A 41 -5.02 -3.67 -8.03
N SER A 42 -5.24 -4.76 -8.76
CA SER A 42 -6.57 -5.41 -8.84
C SER A 42 -7.07 -5.79 -7.45
N ASN A 43 -6.20 -6.38 -6.63
CA ASN A 43 -6.57 -6.82 -5.29
C ASN A 43 -6.68 -5.64 -4.31
N TRP A 44 -5.92 -4.56 -4.49
CA TRP A 44 -6.09 -3.33 -3.75
C TRP A 44 -7.48 -2.75 -3.95
N GLU A 45 -7.93 -2.64 -5.21
CA GLU A 45 -9.28 -2.18 -5.55
C GLU A 45 -10.37 -3.13 -4.98
N MET A 46 -10.19 -4.44 -5.12
CA MET A 46 -11.19 -5.43 -4.69
C MET A 46 -11.27 -5.65 -3.17
N ILE A 47 -10.20 -5.40 -2.42
CA ILE A 47 -10.14 -5.70 -0.99
C ILE A 47 -10.21 -4.42 -0.17
N VAL A 48 -9.45 -3.39 -0.54
CA VAL A 48 -9.32 -2.18 0.25
C VAL A 48 -10.37 -1.16 -0.16
N GLU A 49 -10.41 -0.77 -1.44
CA GLU A 49 -11.40 0.21 -1.89
C GLU A 49 -12.83 -0.33 -1.74
N ALA A 50 -13.08 -1.59 -2.11
CA ALA A 50 -14.40 -2.21 -1.95
C ALA A 50 -14.84 -2.41 -0.49
N SER A 51 -13.93 -2.31 0.48
CA SER A 51 -14.29 -2.33 1.91
C SER A 51 -14.91 -1.02 2.39
N LEU A 52 -14.80 0.05 1.59
CA LEU A 52 -15.31 1.37 1.94
C LEU A 52 -16.81 1.49 1.61
N PRO A 53 -17.57 2.27 2.40
CA PRO A 53 -19.00 2.45 2.16
C PRO A 53 -19.29 3.03 0.76
N PRO A 54 -20.25 2.45 0.00
CA PRO A 54 -20.59 2.95 -1.34
C PRO A 54 -21.08 4.40 -1.38
N ALA A 55 -21.62 4.90 -0.28
CA ALA A 55 -22.14 6.26 -0.16
C ALA A 55 -21.04 7.33 -0.29
N ASP A 56 -19.79 6.97 -0.01
CA ASP A 56 -18.70 7.93 0.11
C ASP A 56 -18.03 8.23 -1.25
N GLN A 57 -18.45 7.56 -2.34
CA GLN A 57 -17.87 7.67 -3.69
C GLN A 57 -16.32 7.67 -3.69
N VAL A 58 -15.73 6.97 -2.73
CA VAL A 58 -14.29 6.97 -2.54
C VAL A 58 -13.63 6.22 -3.68
N ARG A 59 -12.61 6.85 -4.25
CA ARG A 59 -11.65 6.24 -5.18
C ARG A 59 -10.29 6.41 -4.57
N LEU A 60 -9.68 5.31 -4.17
CA LEU A 60 -8.36 5.32 -3.60
C LEU A 60 -7.33 5.60 -4.69
N GLU A 61 -6.26 6.28 -4.31
CA GLU A 61 -5.01 6.29 -5.05
C GLU A 61 -4.55 4.87 -5.37
N VAL A 62 -3.82 4.74 -6.47
CA VAL A 62 -3.24 3.45 -6.88
C VAL A 62 -2.22 2.99 -5.85
N TYR A 63 -2.06 1.68 -5.72
CA TYR A 63 -1.13 1.07 -4.79
C TYR A 63 0.22 0.85 -5.47
N GLY A 64 1.31 1.33 -4.87
CA GLY A 64 2.63 1.35 -5.48
C GLY A 64 2.59 1.98 -6.87
N ASP A 65 3.14 1.28 -7.86
CA ASP A 65 3.18 1.74 -9.27
C ASP A 65 1.81 1.74 -9.98
N GLY A 66 0.78 1.11 -9.37
CA GLY A 66 -0.49 0.80 -10.00
C GLY A 66 -0.38 -0.26 -11.12
N ALA A 67 -1.49 -0.56 -11.78
CA ALA A 67 -1.55 -1.52 -12.89
C ALA A 67 -0.98 -0.96 -14.20
N ASP A 68 -0.55 -1.84 -15.11
CA ASP A 68 -0.09 -1.49 -16.47
C ASP A 68 -0.91 -2.25 -17.53
N CYS A 69 -2.20 -2.48 -17.26
CA CYS A 69 -3.13 -3.17 -18.17
C CYS A 69 -4.10 -2.24 -18.89
N ASN A 70 -4.11 -0.94 -18.54
CA ASN A 70 -5.03 0.05 -19.12
C ASN A 70 -4.26 1.29 -19.57
N ASP A 71 -4.34 1.63 -20.85
CA ASP A 71 -3.62 2.77 -21.46
C ASP A 71 -3.89 4.14 -20.81
N ARG A 72 -5.05 4.28 -20.15
CA ARG A 72 -5.55 5.56 -19.64
C ARG A 72 -5.33 5.79 -18.16
N SER A 73 -5.12 4.72 -17.39
CA SER A 73 -4.89 4.82 -15.95
C SER A 73 -4.27 3.55 -15.42
N SER A 74 -3.56 3.66 -14.31
CA SER A 74 -3.08 2.51 -13.55
C SER A 74 -4.14 1.84 -12.67
N ARG A 75 -5.44 2.07 -12.92
CA ARG A 75 -6.56 1.35 -12.28
C ARG A 75 -7.02 0.17 -13.14
N VAL A 76 -7.65 -0.82 -12.52
CA VAL A 76 -8.11 -2.05 -13.20
C VAL A 76 -9.61 -2.02 -13.51
N PHE A 77 -10.48 -1.85 -12.50
CA PHE A 77 -11.93 -2.02 -12.68
C PHE A 77 -12.66 -0.76 -13.12
N LEU A 78 -12.12 0.41 -12.77
CA LEU A 78 -12.71 1.72 -13.06
C LEU A 78 -11.64 2.64 -13.69
N SER A 79 -11.11 2.23 -14.84
CA SER A 79 -9.97 2.87 -15.53
C SER A 79 -10.13 4.37 -15.82
N GLU A 80 -11.36 4.88 -15.85
CA GLU A 80 -11.61 6.30 -16.12
C GLU A 80 -11.85 7.12 -14.85
N SER A 81 -11.83 6.50 -13.65
CA SER A 81 -12.07 7.20 -12.39
C SER A 81 -10.81 7.88 -11.87
N THR A 82 -10.95 9.12 -11.41
CA THR A 82 -9.90 9.84 -10.68
C THR A 82 -9.92 9.47 -9.21
N ALA A 83 -8.75 9.31 -8.60
CA ALA A 83 -8.65 9.11 -7.16
C ALA A 83 -9.15 10.36 -6.41
N THR A 84 -9.94 10.14 -5.36
CA THR A 84 -10.48 11.19 -4.48
C THR A 84 -9.84 11.15 -3.10
N HIS A 85 -9.30 10.00 -2.71
CA HIS A 85 -8.66 9.79 -1.42
C HIS A 85 -7.39 8.97 -1.55
N ARG A 86 -6.56 9.00 -0.52
CA ARG A 86 -5.41 8.13 -0.32
C ARG A 86 -5.48 7.47 1.05
N VAL A 87 -4.70 6.40 1.22
CA VAL A 87 -4.54 5.75 2.53
C VAL A 87 -3.31 6.34 3.21
N VAL A 88 -3.48 6.76 4.46
CA VAL A 88 -2.38 7.26 5.29
C VAL A 88 -2.17 6.37 6.50
N CYS A 89 -0.91 6.21 6.88
CA CYS A 89 -0.47 5.60 8.11
C CYS A 89 -0.54 6.63 9.25
N VAL A 90 -1.13 6.21 10.36
CA VAL A 90 -1.19 6.95 11.62
C VAL A 90 -0.51 6.13 12.71
N PRO A 91 0.59 6.62 13.31
CA PRO A 91 1.29 5.89 14.36
C PRO A 91 0.40 5.58 15.57
N ARG A 92 0.47 4.33 16.05
CA ARG A 92 -0.19 3.93 17.29
C ARG A 92 0.54 4.54 18.49
N ASP A 93 -0.23 4.97 19.49
CA ASP A 93 0.27 5.43 20.80
C ASP A 93 1.31 6.57 20.75
N ASN A 94 1.31 7.41 19.69
CA ASN A 94 2.37 8.41 19.43
C ASN A 94 3.79 7.81 19.40
N VAL A 95 3.91 6.51 19.18
CA VAL A 95 5.21 5.83 19.09
C VAL A 95 5.84 6.20 17.76
N VAL A 96 7.01 6.85 17.86
CA VAL A 96 7.91 7.09 16.74
C VAL A 96 8.18 5.75 16.08
N SER A 97 7.64 5.54 14.88
CA SER A 97 8.16 4.47 14.03
C SER A 97 9.57 4.88 13.64
N ALA A 98 10.56 4.07 14.02
CA ALA A 98 11.92 4.28 13.58
C ALA A 98 11.99 3.98 12.08
N ASP A 99 12.52 4.92 11.30
CA ASP A 99 12.87 4.64 9.92
C ASP A 99 13.91 3.52 9.89
N LEU A 100 13.53 2.36 9.35
CA LEU A 100 14.39 1.19 9.27
C LEU A 100 15.52 1.36 8.22
N LEU A 101 15.43 2.35 7.33
CA LEU A 101 16.48 2.67 6.37
C LEU A 101 17.53 3.62 6.94
N GLY A 102 17.09 4.79 7.42
CA GLY A 102 17.96 5.88 7.87
C GLY A 102 18.22 5.94 9.36
N ASN A 103 17.52 5.12 10.16
CA ASN A 103 17.52 5.16 11.64
C ASN A 103 17.15 6.55 12.19
N VAL A 104 16.21 7.23 11.52
CA VAL A 104 15.71 8.56 11.90
C VAL A 104 14.31 8.44 12.51
N PRO A 105 14.03 9.16 13.61
CA PRO A 105 12.68 9.28 14.15
C PRO A 105 11.71 9.87 13.12
N ILE A 106 10.58 9.21 12.87
CA ILE A 106 9.45 9.83 12.16
C ILE A 106 8.49 10.41 13.20
N ALA A 107 8.17 11.70 13.06
CA ALA A 107 7.30 12.42 13.98
C ALA A 107 5.90 11.78 14.01
N GLY A 108 5.43 11.43 15.21
CA GLY A 108 4.20 10.67 15.42
C GLY A 108 2.90 11.43 15.13
N ASP A 109 2.96 12.75 14.99
CA ASP A 109 1.82 13.64 14.78
C ASP A 109 1.46 13.83 13.30
N ARG A 110 2.16 13.15 12.38
CA ARG A 110 1.95 13.27 10.95
C ARG A 110 1.18 12.06 10.41
N LYS A 111 0.17 12.35 9.58
CA LYS A 111 -0.35 11.41 8.60
C LYS A 111 0.74 11.18 7.56
N ILE A 112 1.12 9.93 7.37
CA ILE A 112 2.18 9.55 6.44
C ILE A 112 1.53 8.79 5.29
N ILE A 113 1.79 9.17 4.05
CA ILE A 113 1.18 8.50 2.89
C ILE A 113 1.70 7.06 2.82
N LEU A 114 0.78 6.10 2.72
CA LEU A 114 1.13 4.72 2.41
C LEU A 114 1.44 4.64 0.92
N ASP A 115 2.63 4.15 0.58
CA ASP A 115 2.98 3.83 -0.80
C ASP A 115 2.77 2.33 -1.06
N GLU A 116 3.59 1.48 -0.42
CA GLU A 116 3.46 0.03 -0.54
C GLU A 116 3.95 -0.73 0.71
N PHE A 117 3.50 -1.97 0.86
CA PHE A 117 4.09 -2.93 1.79
C PHE A 117 5.38 -3.50 1.22
N VAL A 118 6.38 -3.62 2.09
CA VAL A 118 7.72 -4.12 1.77
C VAL A 118 8.26 -4.96 2.93
N MET A 119 9.44 -5.53 2.73
CA MET A 119 10.23 -6.21 3.75
C MET A 119 11.63 -5.60 3.84
N MET A 120 12.29 -5.68 5.01
CA MET A 120 13.68 -5.25 5.19
C MET A 120 14.67 -6.42 5.24
N ARG A 121 15.73 -6.40 4.42
CA ARG A 121 16.84 -7.38 4.45
C ARG A 121 18.15 -6.68 4.11
N ASP A 122 19.19 -6.99 4.88
CA ASP A 122 20.55 -6.48 4.64
C ASP A 122 20.64 -4.94 4.51
N GLY A 123 19.77 -4.22 5.22
CA GLY A 123 19.70 -2.75 5.21
C GLY A 123 18.96 -2.13 4.03
N TRP A 124 18.33 -2.94 3.17
CA TRP A 124 17.52 -2.49 2.04
C TRP A 124 16.09 -3.00 2.15
N TYR A 125 15.16 -2.29 1.51
CA TYR A 125 13.79 -2.77 1.37
C TYR A 125 13.61 -3.51 0.05
N TYR A 126 12.69 -4.46 0.06
CA TYR A 126 12.29 -5.23 -1.10
C TYR A 126 10.78 -5.39 -1.11
N ARG A 127 10.18 -5.31 -2.30
CA ARG A 127 8.82 -5.79 -2.56
C ARG A 127 8.85 -7.32 -2.55
N ASP A 128 8.81 -7.91 -1.36
CA ASP A 128 8.93 -9.36 -1.14
C ASP A 128 8.29 -9.75 0.21
N GLU A 129 8.14 -11.05 0.44
CA GLU A 129 7.67 -11.55 1.73
C GLU A 129 8.66 -11.20 2.88
N PRO A 130 8.18 -10.91 4.10
CA PRO A 130 6.83 -11.13 4.62
C PRO A 130 5.86 -9.94 4.53
N PHE A 131 6.22 -8.84 3.84
CA PHE A 131 5.41 -7.61 3.77
C PHE A 131 5.07 -7.02 5.14
N ASP A 132 6.01 -7.06 6.09
CA ASP A 132 5.83 -6.60 7.47
C ASP A 132 6.23 -5.14 7.70
N CYS A 133 6.72 -4.47 6.67
CA CYS A 133 7.07 -3.06 6.66
C CYS A 133 6.23 -2.29 5.63
N ILE A 134 6.24 -0.97 5.74
CA ILE A 134 5.55 -0.05 4.83
C ILE A 134 6.57 0.95 4.32
N LEU A 135 6.71 1.04 3.00
CA LEU A 135 7.39 2.12 2.32
C LEU A 135 6.49 3.36 2.37
N VAL A 136 7.08 4.47 2.79
CA VAL A 136 6.40 5.75 2.91
C VAL A 136 7.31 6.87 2.47
N GLU A 137 6.73 7.98 2.02
CA GLU A 137 7.49 9.18 1.66
C GLU A 137 7.31 10.28 2.72
N VAL A 138 8.43 10.79 3.24
CA VAL A 138 8.43 11.90 4.21
C VAL A 138 9.43 12.97 3.78
N ALA A 139 8.90 14.13 3.37
CA ALA A 139 9.69 15.26 2.88
C ALA A 139 10.63 14.89 1.73
N ASP A 140 10.06 14.27 0.68
CA ASP A 140 10.75 13.82 -0.54
C ASP A 140 11.84 12.77 -0.29
N VAL A 141 11.75 12.04 0.83
CA VAL A 141 12.66 10.95 1.17
C VAL A 141 11.86 9.71 1.53
N GLU A 142 12.19 8.60 0.85
CA GLU A 142 11.69 7.28 1.19
C GLU A 142 12.14 6.86 2.60
N ARG A 143 11.17 6.36 3.36
CA ARG A 143 11.34 5.83 4.70
C ARG A 143 10.63 4.50 4.79
N VAL A 144 11.08 3.66 5.71
CA VAL A 144 10.40 2.38 5.95
C VAL A 144 10.02 2.27 7.41
N ILE A 145 8.76 2.00 7.68
CA ILE A 145 8.21 1.83 9.02
C ILE A 145 7.66 0.41 9.21
N ALA A 146 7.65 -0.06 10.44
CA ALA A 146 7.02 -1.34 10.77
C ALA A 146 5.51 -1.25 10.54
N ALA A 147 4.92 -2.22 9.84
CA ALA A 147 3.51 -2.17 9.52
C ALA A 147 2.64 -2.30 10.78
N GLU A 148 3.11 -2.98 11.83
CA GLU A 148 2.35 -3.22 13.06
C GLU A 148 2.24 -2.01 13.99
N THR A 149 3.05 -0.97 13.78
CA THR A 149 3.09 0.23 14.62
C THR A 149 2.13 1.32 14.16
N VAL A 150 1.35 1.08 13.11
CA VAL A 150 0.42 2.07 12.54
C VAL A 150 -1.00 1.52 12.41
N ASP A 151 -1.97 2.43 12.45
CA ASP A 151 -3.31 2.24 11.91
C ASP A 151 -3.46 3.01 10.59
N PHE A 152 -4.51 2.70 9.85
CA PHE A 152 -4.80 3.31 8.56
C PHE A 152 -5.99 4.25 8.63
N GLU A 153 -5.88 5.40 7.97
CA GLU A 153 -6.96 6.37 7.81
C GLU A 153 -7.12 6.78 6.34
N LEU A 154 -8.31 7.27 5.99
CA LEU A 154 -8.53 7.96 4.72
C LEU A 154 -8.08 9.41 4.84
N ASP A 155 -7.46 9.90 3.78
CA ASP A 155 -7.13 11.30 3.60
C ASP A 155 -7.64 11.74 2.23
N GLU A 156 -8.45 12.80 2.18
CA GLU A 156 -9.00 13.34 0.95
C GLU A 156 -7.94 14.18 0.23
N PHE A 157 -7.90 14.11 -1.11
CA PHE A 157 -7.06 15.03 -1.88
C PHE A 157 -7.61 16.47 -1.77
N PRO A 158 -6.74 17.49 -1.81
CA PRO A 158 -7.16 18.89 -1.76
C PRO A 158 -7.96 19.35 -2.99
#